data_AF-X6LCI8-F1
#
_entry.id   AF-X6LCI8-F1
#
_cell.length_a   1.000
_cell.length_b   1.000
_cell.length_c   1.000
_cell.angle_alpha   90.00
_cell.angle_beta   90.00
_cell.angle_gamma   90.00
#
_symmetry.space_group_name_H-M   'P 1'
#
loop_
_entity.id
_entity.type
_entity.pdbx_description
1 polymer ?
#
loop_
_entity_poly.entity_id
_entity_poly.type
_entity_poly.pdbx_seq_one_letter_code
_entity_poly.pdbx_strand_id
1 'polypeptide(L)'
;YIQQTMQISAMWNHSMDLNLIYLILNDNQGEINLTTACLSTFETWKLQSSNIKKYEKHKKKFIEKRCCNHNINLLSIFAEEKGFQRGTAIEIAAKYTVNNGMPFNKKDKKQIDNNKQNL
;
A
#
# COMPACT_ATOMS: atom_id res chain seq x y z
N TYR A 1 -5.93 12.28 -8.74
CA TYR A 1 -4.75 11.95 -9.57
C TYR A 1 -5.00 10.93 -10.70
N ILE A 2 -6.23 10.82 -11.24
CA ILE A 2 -6.56 9.74 -12.22
C ILE A 2 -5.73 9.83 -13.51
N GLN A 3 -5.62 11.01 -14.12
CA GLN A 3 -4.87 11.19 -15.38
C GLN A 3 -3.38 10.87 -15.22
N GLN A 4 -2.75 11.33 -14.14
CA GLN A 4 -1.33 11.04 -13.85
C GLN A 4 -1.11 9.55 -13.54
N THR A 5 -2.03 8.89 -12.84
CA THR A 5 -2.00 7.43 -12.66
C THR A 5 -2.01 6.70 -14.01
N MET A 6 -2.85 7.13 -14.96
CA MET A 6 -2.88 6.54 -16.31
C MET A 6 -1.61 6.82 -17.10
N GLN A 7 -1.05 8.03 -16.99
CA GLN A 7 0.23 8.37 -17.62
C GLN A 7 1.36 7.46 -17.13
N ILE A 8 1.49 7.31 -15.81
CA ILE A 8 2.50 6.44 -15.21
C ILE A 8 2.24 4.97 -15.59
N SER A 9 0.98 4.52 -15.59
CA SER A 9 0.61 3.18 -16.04
C SER A 9 1.09 2.91 -17.47
N ALA A 10 0.93 3.87 -18.39
CA ALA A 10 1.42 3.75 -19.76
C ALA A 10 2.97 3.66 -19.84
N MET A 11 3.70 4.41 -19.00
CA MET A 11 5.16 4.32 -18.91
C MET A 11 5.65 2.92 -18.54
N TRP A 12 4.84 2.18 -17.77
CA TRP A 12 5.08 0.80 -17.36
C TRP A 12 4.34 -0.23 -18.21
N ASN A 13 3.87 0.13 -19.41
CA ASN A 13 3.11 -0.75 -20.32
C ASN A 13 1.92 -1.43 -19.64
N HIS A 14 1.23 -0.71 -18.74
CA HIS A 14 0.08 -1.19 -17.97
C HIS A 14 0.33 -2.45 -17.12
N SER A 15 1.60 -2.79 -16.85
CA SER A 15 1.98 -3.99 -16.08
C SER A 15 1.76 -3.85 -14.57
N MET A 16 1.50 -2.64 -14.08
CA MET A 16 1.35 -2.32 -12.66
C MET A 16 -0.11 -2.10 -12.26
N ASP A 17 -0.43 -2.47 -11.02
CA ASP A 17 -1.72 -2.20 -10.39
C ASP A 17 -1.97 -0.69 -10.29
N LEU A 18 -3.10 -0.22 -10.83
CA LEU A 18 -3.46 1.20 -10.82
C LEU A 18 -3.65 1.74 -9.39
N ASN A 19 -4.11 0.91 -8.44
CA ASN A 19 -4.24 1.31 -7.04
C ASN A 19 -2.87 1.52 -6.40
N LEU A 20 -1.88 0.72 -6.78
CA LEU A 20 -0.49 0.87 -6.32
C LEU A 20 0.09 2.20 -6.84
N ILE A 21 -0.04 2.46 -8.14
CA ILE A 21 0.42 3.71 -8.75
C ILE A 21 -0.27 4.91 -8.10
N TYR A 22 -1.61 4.88 -8.01
CA TYR A 22 -2.40 5.96 -7.42
C TYR A 22 -1.95 6.28 -6.00
N LEU A 23 -1.69 5.25 -5.21
CA LEU A 23 -1.37 5.40 -3.79
C LEU A 23 0.03 5.96 -3.56
N ILE A 24 1.03 5.47 -4.29
CA ILE A 24 2.39 6.05 -4.25
C ILE A 24 2.38 7.48 -4.79
N LEU A 25 1.59 7.75 -5.83
CA LEU A 25 1.43 9.10 -6.37
C LEU A 25 0.78 10.04 -5.35
N ASN A 26 -0.24 9.57 -4.63
CA ASN A 26 -0.88 10.32 -3.57
C ASN A 26 0.08 10.61 -2.40
N ASP A 27 0.87 9.62 -1.97
CA ASP A 27 1.87 9.79 -0.91
C ASP A 27 2.98 10.78 -1.31
N ASN A 28 3.32 10.85 -2.60
CA ASN A 28 4.24 11.82 -3.17
C ASN A 28 3.57 13.12 -3.64
N GLN A 29 2.32 13.39 -3.23
CA GLN A 29 1.60 14.65 -3.52
C GLN A 29 1.48 14.96 -5.03
N GLY A 30 1.41 13.93 -5.88
CA GLY A 30 1.28 14.10 -7.32
C GLY A 30 2.62 14.24 -8.08
N GLU A 31 3.76 14.17 -7.40
CA GLU A 31 5.08 14.28 -8.01
C GLU A 31 5.44 13.03 -8.83
N ILE A 32 5.36 13.13 -10.16
CA ILE A 32 5.55 12.01 -11.09
C ILE A 32 6.98 11.44 -11.03
N ASN A 33 7.99 12.31 -10.91
CA ASN A 33 9.39 11.87 -10.88
C ASN A 33 9.69 11.06 -9.61
N LEU A 34 9.25 11.55 -8.46
CA LEU A 34 9.37 10.84 -7.18
C LEU A 34 8.58 9.54 -7.19
N THR A 35 7.39 9.56 -7.77
CA THR A 35 6.53 8.37 -7.90
C THR A 35 7.18 7.29 -8.76
N THR A 36 7.69 7.67 -9.93
CA THR A 36 8.39 6.74 -10.84
C THR A 36 9.64 6.16 -10.17
N ALA A 37 10.43 6.98 -9.46
CA ALA A 37 11.60 6.51 -8.73
C ALA A 37 11.24 5.53 -7.59
N CYS A 38 10.16 5.82 -6.86
CA CYS A 38 9.65 4.94 -5.81
C CYS A 38 9.14 3.61 -6.39
N LEU A 39 8.38 3.63 -7.48
CA LEU A 39 7.90 2.43 -8.17
C LEU A 39 9.07 1.54 -8.64
N SER A 40 10.10 2.12 -9.26
CA SER A 40 11.29 1.38 -9.68
C SER A 40 12.03 0.73 -8.49
N THR A 41 12.16 1.46 -7.38
CA THR A 41 12.79 0.95 -6.17
C THR A 41 11.97 -0.19 -5.56
N PHE A 42 10.64 -0.03 -5.51
CA PHE A 42 9.72 -1.02 -5.00
C PHE A 42 9.73 -2.31 -5.84
N GLU A 43 9.66 -2.22 -7.17
CA GLU A 43 9.70 -3.40 -8.04
C GLU A 43 11.05 -4.13 -7.92
N THR A 44 12.16 -3.40 -7.85
CA THR A 44 13.48 -4.01 -7.59
C THR A 44 13.51 -4.74 -6.25
N TRP A 45 12.97 -4.13 -5.19
CA TRP A 45 12.86 -4.76 -3.87
C TRP A 45 11.96 -6.01 -3.90
N LYS A 46 10.85 -5.96 -4.63
CA LYS A 46 9.87 -7.05 -4.75
C LYS A 46 10.42 -8.28 -5.45
N LEU A 47 11.38 -8.13 -6.37
CA LEU A 47 12.03 -9.25 -7.07
C LEU A 47 12.88 -10.13 -6.14
N GLN A 48 13.25 -9.64 -4.95
CA GLN A 48 14.02 -10.44 -4.00
C GLN A 48 13.13 -11.50 -3.34
N SER A 49 13.46 -12.77 -3.54
CA SER A 49 12.65 -13.91 -3.04
C SER A 49 12.43 -13.90 -1.51
N SER A 50 13.35 -13.33 -0.74
CA SER A 50 13.20 -13.13 0.71
C SER A 50 11.99 -12.28 1.08
N ASN A 51 11.69 -11.26 0.27
CA ASN A 51 10.65 -10.28 0.55
C ASN A 51 9.27 -10.87 0.23
N ILE A 52 9.17 -11.66 -0.85
CA ILE A 52 7.98 -12.47 -1.15
C ILE A 52 7.72 -13.47 -0.02
N LYS A 53 8.74 -14.14 0.49
CA LYS A 53 8.60 -15.06 1.64
C LYS A 53 8.14 -14.33 2.91
N LYS A 54 8.60 -13.10 3.15
CA LYS A 54 8.12 -12.26 4.26
C LYS A 54 6.63 -11.98 4.12
N TYR A 55 6.17 -11.63 2.93
CA TYR A 55 4.73 -11.46 2.66
C TYR A 55 3.92 -12.73 2.93
N GLU A 56 4.34 -13.88 2.41
CA GLU A 56 3.60 -15.14 2.61
C GLU A 56 3.48 -15.53 4.10
N LYS A 57 4.49 -15.24 4.93
CA LYS A 57 4.41 -15.43 6.40
C LYS A 57 3.33 -14.58 7.07
N HIS A 58 3.03 -13.40 6.52
CA HIS A 58 2.09 -12.44 7.10
C HIS A 58 0.73 -12.39 6.38
N LYS A 59 0.60 -13.08 5.23
CA LYS A 59 -0.59 -13.07 4.36
C LYS A 59 -1.90 -13.32 5.09
N LYS A 60 -1.93 -14.28 6.03
CA LYS A 60 -3.11 -14.56 6.85
C LYS A 60 -3.57 -13.33 7.65
N LYS A 61 -2.64 -12.59 8.25
CA LYS A 61 -2.95 -11.37 9.03
C LYS A 61 -3.48 -10.25 8.15
N PHE A 62 -2.95 -10.10 6.93
CA PHE A 62 -3.50 -9.15 5.96
C PHE A 62 -4.95 -9.47 5.62
N ILE A 63 -5.27 -10.74 5.33
CA ILE A 63 -6.64 -11.19 5.03
C ILE A 63 -7.58 -10.98 6.22
N GLU A 64 -7.14 -11.28 7.45
CA GLU A 64 -7.92 -11.04 8.67
C GLU A 64 -8.27 -9.55 8.86
N LYS A 65 -7.41 -8.65 8.39
CA LYS A 65 -7.64 -7.20 8.34
C LYS A 65 -8.29 -6.71 7.04
N ARG A 66 -8.74 -7.63 6.19
CA ARG A 66 -9.38 -7.38 4.88
C ARG A 66 -8.50 -6.64 3.87
N CYS A 67 -7.20 -6.69 4.04
CA CYS A 67 -6.23 -6.18 3.09
C CYS A 67 -6.03 -7.23 1.98
N CYS A 68 -6.94 -7.26 1.02
CA CYS A 68 -6.96 -8.29 -0.04
C CYS A 68 -6.06 -7.96 -1.24
N ASN A 69 -5.65 -6.70 -1.42
CA ASN A 69 -4.75 -6.32 -2.52
C ASN A 69 -3.29 -6.70 -2.18
N HIS A 70 -2.78 -7.71 -2.87
CA HIS A 70 -1.43 -8.25 -2.64
C HIS A 70 -0.31 -7.24 -2.93
N ASN A 71 -0.45 -6.40 -3.95
CA ASN A 71 0.54 -5.39 -4.28
C ASN A 71 0.61 -4.30 -3.19
N ILE A 72 -0.54 -3.89 -2.65
CA ILE A 72 -0.60 -2.94 -1.53
C ILE A 72 -0.04 -3.56 -0.24
N ASN A 73 -0.29 -4.84 0.01
CA ASN A 73 0.30 -5.54 1.17
C ASN A 73 1.84 -5.59 1.08
N LEU A 74 2.37 -5.91 -0.10
CA LEU A 74 3.82 -5.88 -0.36
C LEU A 74 4.38 -4.47 -0.20
N LEU A 75 3.70 -3.46 -0.74
CA LEU A 75 4.08 -2.06 -0.56
C LEU A 75 4.12 -1.67 0.92
N SER A 76 3.19 -2.17 1.72
CA SER A 76 3.13 -1.85 3.15
C SER A 76 4.29 -2.45 3.95
N ILE A 77 4.75 -3.66 3.55
CA ILE A 77 5.98 -4.25 4.11
C ILE A 77 7.20 -3.42 3.71
N PHE A 78 7.27 -3.01 2.44
CA PHE A 78 8.34 -2.15 1.95
C PHE A 78 8.38 -0.81 2.69
N ALA A 79 7.22 -0.18 2.88
CA ALA A 79 7.10 1.10 3.58
C ALA A 79 7.50 1.00 5.06
N GLU A 80 7.15 -0.09 5.74
CA GLU A 80 7.61 -0.40 7.10
C GLU A 80 9.14 -0.54 7.14
N GLU A 81 9.73 -1.32 6.23
CA GLU A 81 11.19 -1.53 6.18
C GLU A 81 11.99 -0.26 5.89
N LYS A 82 11.44 0.62 5.05
CA LYS A 82 12.08 1.89 4.67
C LYS A 82 11.76 3.04 5.62
N GLY A 83 10.86 2.84 6.59
CA GLY A 83 10.42 3.88 7.50
C GLY A 83 9.65 5.02 6.82
N PHE A 84 9.04 4.76 5.65
CA PHE A 84 8.28 5.77 4.90
C PHE A 84 6.92 6.09 5.53
N GLN A 85 6.36 5.15 6.30
CA GLN A 85 5.11 5.33 7.01
C GLN A 85 5.29 4.84 8.44
N ARG A 86 4.60 5.51 9.39
CA ARG A 86 4.57 5.07 10.77
C ARG A 86 3.59 3.91 10.93
N GLY A 87 4.02 2.87 11.63
CA GLY A 87 3.21 1.70 11.98
C GLY A 87 3.75 0.42 11.36
N THR A 88 3.12 -0.69 11.72
CA THR A 88 3.42 -2.01 11.15
C THR A 88 2.91 -2.13 9.72
N ALA A 89 3.46 -3.05 8.94
CA ALA A 89 2.98 -3.33 7.59
C ALA A 89 1.47 -3.61 7.52
N ILE A 90 0.91 -4.26 8.55
CA ILE A 90 -0.53 -4.56 8.63
C ILE A 90 -1.35 -3.28 8.84
N GLU A 91 -0.91 -2.39 9.72
CA GLU A 91 -1.59 -1.11 9.98
C GLU A 91 -1.51 -0.17 8.77
N ILE A 92 -0.35 -0.14 8.10
CA ILE A 92 -0.16 0.62 6.87
C ILE A 92 -1.10 0.10 5.77
N ALA A 93 -1.17 -1.22 5.54
CA ALA A 93 -2.07 -1.81 4.55
C ALA A 93 -3.55 -1.56 4.88
N ALA A 94 -3.91 -1.60 6.17
CA ALA A 94 -5.27 -1.29 6.60
C ALA A 94 -5.62 0.17 6.27
N LYS A 95 -4.74 1.13 6.59
CA LYS A 95 -4.90 2.56 6.25
C LYS A 95 -5.09 2.75 4.74
N TYR A 96 -4.27 2.10 3.93
CA TYR A 96 -4.36 2.15 2.46
C TYR A 96 -5.66 1.55 1.94
N THR A 97 -6.11 0.43 2.52
CA THR A 97 -7.42 -0.18 2.22
C THR A 97 -8.56 0.78 2.55
N VAL A 98 -8.46 1.53 3.66
CA VAL A 98 -9.46 2.55 4.04
C VAL A 98 -9.55 3.65 3.00
N ASN A 99 -8.41 4.23 2.67
CA ASN A 99 -8.34 5.41 1.81
C ASN A 99 -8.78 5.10 0.37
N ASN A 100 -8.63 3.85 -0.09
CA ASN A 100 -9.06 3.41 -1.41
C ASN A 100 -10.56 3.05 -1.49
N GLY A 101 -11.36 3.34 -0.45
CA GLY A 101 -12.82 3.21 -0.50
C GLY A 101 -13.33 1.78 -0.47
N MET A 102 -12.52 0.81 -0.03
CA MET A 102 -13.01 -0.54 0.21
C MET A 102 -13.95 -0.51 1.43
N PRO A 103 -15.21 -0.99 1.32
CA PRO A 103 -16.20 -0.80 2.36
C PRO A 103 -15.81 -1.53 3.67
N PHE A 104 -15.78 -0.78 4.77
CA PHE A 104 -15.73 -1.35 6.12
C PHE A 104 -17.11 -1.84 6.56
N ASN A 105 -17.11 -2.97 7.26
CA ASN A 105 -18.31 -3.48 7.90
C ASN A 105 -18.44 -2.85 9.29
N LYS A 106 -19.64 -2.90 9.89
CA LYS A 106 -19.94 -2.32 11.22
C LYS A 106 -18.98 -2.73 12.35
N LYS A 107 -18.23 -3.84 12.21
CA LYS A 107 -17.24 -4.32 13.18
C LYS A 107 -15.97 -3.44 13.23
N ASP A 108 -15.65 -2.72 12.16
CA ASP A 108 -14.38 -2.00 12.05
C ASP A 108 -14.45 -0.58 12.66
N LYS A 109 -15.66 -0.01 12.78
CA LYS A 109 -15.88 1.30 13.45
C LYS A 109 -15.44 1.29 14.92
N LYS A 110 -15.69 0.20 15.65
CA LYS A 110 -15.36 0.08 17.08
C LYS A 110 -13.85 0.16 17.38
N GLN A 111 -13.00 -0.20 16.42
CA GLN A 111 -11.55 -0.23 16.62
C GLN A 111 -10.91 1.15 16.39
N ILE A 112 -11.53 2.00 15.57
CA ILE A 112 -11.10 3.38 15.32
C ILE A 112 -11.41 4.27 16.52
N ASP A 113 -12.57 4.11 17.14
CA ASP A 113 -13.00 4.94 18.27
C ASP A 113 -12.08 4.74 19.50
N ASN A 114 -11.55 3.53 19.70
CA ASN A 114 -10.58 3.25 20.77
C ASN A 114 -9.20 3.87 20.52
N ASN A 115 -8.79 4.07 19.26
CA ASN A 115 -7.51 4.69 18.93
C ASN A 115 -7.57 6.23 18.94
N LYS A 116 -8.78 6.82 18.89
CA LYS A 116 -9.00 8.27 19.02
C LYS A 116 -9.01 8.74 20.48
N GLN A 117 -9.15 7.85 21.45
CA GLN A 117 -9.15 8.18 22.88
C GLN A 117 -7.74 8.21 23.51
N ASN A 118 -6.69 7.91 22.75
CA ASN A 118 -5.28 7.91 23.19
C ASN A 118 -4.43 9.00 22.48
N LEU A 119 -5.06 10.09 22.03
CA LEU A 119 -4.39 11.26 21.44
C LEU A 119 -4.73 12.51 22.25
#